data_AF-A0A0P4VK08-F1
#
_entry.id   AF-A0A0P4VK08-F1
#
_cell.length_a   1.000
_cell.length_b   1.000
_cell.length_c   1.000
_cell.angle_alpha   90.00
_cell.angle_beta   90.00
_cell.angle_gamma   90.00
#
_symmetry.space_group_name_H-M   'P 1'
#
loop_
_entity.id
_entity.type
_entity.pdbx_description
1 polymer ?
#
loop_
_entity_poly.entity_id
_entity_poly.type
_entity_poly.pdbx_seq_one_letter_code
_entity_poly.pdbx_strand_id
1 'polypeptide(L)'
;NGPVVFDPEFDGKRLRKSAMRKTVDYNAAIIKMLEARVWQRDYRDRRSLQPDAMYIPDLLPPSSYEDNPINAVTTRFVKTATNKMRCPIFCMAWTPEGRRLVTGASSGEFTLWNGLTFNFETILQAHETPVRTMVWSHNEMWMVTADHAGYVKYWQSNMNNVKMFLAHQEAIRGISFSPTDSKFASCSDDGTVKIWDFYRCQEERILRGHGADVKCIHWHPQKGLIISGSKDNQQPVKLWDPKTGTSLATIHAHKSTVMDIKWNNNGNWFVTASRDHLLKLFDIRNLNSEVQVFRGHKKESSSVAWHPVHEGLFCSGGSDGAILFWHVGAEKEVGAIEQAHDSIVWTLAWHPMGHILCSGSNDHTSKFWTRNRPGDTMRDKYNLNTLPASMSGIEEQEIEDVAAVIPGMGPEDKVEIVNNTSPLPGLASGAIPGLEDIEMITEDKNKAQSKKVPYSKPIPKNFQAHWNDTGKLDDPDEDSKDGIDPIAILNHLIEQQPGVKLVKDLEPEALYIYGKVLKVEPGSTLAAIIAEGGEKLMKYLNSGAVKELRDVIP
;
A
#
# COMPACT_ATOMS: atom_id res chain seq x y z
N ASN A 1 5.29 31.35 17.49
CA ASN A 1 6.43 30.56 18.01
C ASN A 1 6.10 29.97 19.37
N GLY A 2 5.34 28.88 19.38
CA GLY A 2 5.33 27.94 20.50
C GLY A 2 6.04 26.67 20.02
N PRO A 3 6.83 25.98 20.86
CA PRO A 3 7.46 24.74 20.46
C PRO A 3 6.37 23.71 20.17
N VAL A 4 6.37 23.16 18.96
CA VAL A 4 5.59 21.98 18.64
C VAL A 4 6.17 20.86 19.51
N VAL A 5 5.43 20.44 20.51
CA VAL A 5 5.78 19.26 21.30
C VAL A 5 5.64 18.07 20.35
N PHE A 6 6.78 17.59 19.84
CA PHE A 6 6.85 16.30 19.18
C PHE A 6 6.41 15.24 20.20
N ASP A 7 5.38 14.45 19.88
CA ASP A 7 5.14 13.19 20.56
C ASP A 7 6.14 12.18 19.99
N PRO A 8 7.26 11.86 20.67
CA PRO A 8 8.35 11.08 20.10
C PRO A 8 8.08 9.57 20.15
N GLU A 9 6.98 9.12 20.76
CA GLU A 9 6.84 7.73 21.20
C GLU A 9 5.87 6.92 20.35
N PHE A 10 6.30 6.63 19.12
CA PHE A 10 5.82 5.44 18.43
C PHE A 10 6.96 4.51 18.12
N ASP A 11 7.44 3.86 19.17
CA ASP A 11 8.49 2.84 19.12
C ASP A 11 7.92 1.41 18.97
N GLY A 12 6.60 1.28 18.83
CA GLY A 12 5.92 -0.01 18.72
C GLY A 12 5.86 -0.84 20.01
N LYS A 13 6.37 -0.34 21.15
CA LYS A 13 6.39 -1.10 22.42
C LYS A 13 5.05 -1.15 23.13
N ARG A 14 4.13 -0.22 22.82
CA ARG A 14 2.78 -0.25 23.38
C ARG A 14 1.95 -1.36 22.74
N LEU A 15 1.62 -2.38 23.53
CA LEU A 15 0.71 -3.47 23.16
C LEU A 15 -0.63 -2.91 22.65
N ARG A 16 -1.06 -3.42 21.49
CA ARG A 16 -2.37 -3.15 20.89
C ARG A 16 -3.17 -4.44 20.82
N LYS A 17 -4.49 -4.32 20.86
CA LYS A 17 -5.41 -5.45 20.70
C LYS A 17 -5.22 -6.08 19.31
N SER A 18 -5.38 -7.40 19.22
CA SER A 18 -5.50 -8.08 17.94
C SER A 18 -6.74 -7.56 17.21
N ALA A 19 -6.58 -7.27 15.92
CA ALA A 19 -7.66 -6.81 15.07
C ALA A 19 -7.51 -7.45 13.69
N MET A 20 -8.63 -7.95 13.16
CA MET A 20 -8.69 -8.39 11.77
C MET A 20 -8.53 -7.18 10.85
N ARG A 21 -7.75 -7.35 9.78
CA ARG A 21 -7.37 -6.25 8.89
C ARG A 21 -8.01 -6.47 7.53
N LYS A 22 -8.47 -5.38 6.92
CA LYS A 22 -8.85 -5.38 5.50
C LYS A 22 -7.62 -5.81 4.68
N THR A 23 -7.82 -6.81 3.85
CA THR A 23 -6.76 -7.40 3.02
C THR A 23 -7.27 -7.53 1.60
N VAL A 24 -6.40 -7.29 0.63
CA VAL A 24 -6.64 -7.60 -0.78
C VAL A 24 -5.58 -8.61 -1.17
N ASP A 25 -5.94 -9.89 -1.05
CA ASP A 25 -5.06 -10.98 -1.41
C ASP A 25 -5.28 -11.38 -2.87
N TYR A 26 -4.21 -11.33 -3.65
CA TYR A 26 -4.20 -11.75 -5.04
C TYR A 26 -3.86 -13.25 -5.22
N ASN A 27 -3.38 -13.93 -4.17
CA ASN A 27 -2.97 -15.33 -4.25
C ASN A 27 -4.14 -16.24 -4.61
N ALA A 28 -5.33 -16.00 -4.03
CA ALA A 28 -6.54 -16.76 -4.36
C ALA A 28 -6.86 -16.67 -5.86
N ALA A 29 -6.76 -15.47 -6.44
CA ALA A 29 -6.97 -15.26 -7.87
C ALA A 29 -5.90 -15.96 -8.72
N ILE A 30 -4.63 -15.92 -8.31
CA ILE A 30 -3.53 -16.62 -9.01
C ILE A 30 -3.75 -18.13 -8.98
N ILE A 31 -4.08 -18.71 -7.82
CA ILE A 31 -4.35 -20.15 -7.70
C ILE A 31 -5.47 -20.54 -8.66
N LYS A 32 -6.56 -19.76 -8.68
CA LYS A 32 -7.67 -20.00 -9.58
C LYS A 32 -7.29 -19.90 -11.06
N MET A 33 -6.42 -18.95 -11.41
CA MET A 33 -5.85 -18.86 -12.76
C MET A 33 -5.03 -20.10 -13.11
N LEU A 34 -4.22 -20.62 -12.19
CA LEU A 34 -3.41 -21.81 -12.44
C LEU A 34 -4.28 -23.06 -12.63
N GLU A 35 -5.34 -23.22 -11.83
CA GLU A 35 -6.35 -24.28 -12.04
C GLU A 35 -7.06 -24.14 -13.39
N ALA A 36 -7.46 -22.91 -13.75
CA ALA A 36 -8.15 -22.60 -14.98
C ALA A 36 -7.28 -22.86 -16.23
N ARG A 37 -5.98 -22.54 -16.16
CA ARG A 37 -5.03 -22.69 -17.26
C ARG A 37 -4.88 -24.14 -17.76
N VAL A 38 -5.18 -25.13 -16.92
CA VAL A 38 -5.09 -26.55 -17.30
C VAL A 38 -6.09 -26.91 -18.40
N TRP A 39 -7.27 -26.28 -18.42
CA TRP A 39 -8.37 -26.64 -19.32
C TRP A 39 -8.87 -25.48 -20.19
N GLN A 40 -8.57 -24.23 -19.83
CA GLN A 40 -8.87 -23.06 -20.66
C GLN A 40 -7.74 -22.87 -21.66
N ARG A 41 -8.05 -22.99 -22.96
CA ARG A 41 -7.09 -22.68 -24.03
C ARG A 41 -6.87 -21.18 -24.11
N ASP A 42 -7.97 -20.44 -24.22
CA ASP A 42 -8.03 -18.98 -24.34
C ASP A 42 -9.18 -18.39 -23.50
N TYR A 43 -9.35 -17.07 -23.53
CA TYR A 43 -10.43 -16.34 -22.85
C TYR A 43 -11.84 -16.82 -23.24
N ARG A 44 -12.01 -17.47 -24.40
CA ARG A 44 -13.31 -17.96 -24.90
C ARG A 44 -13.83 -19.19 -24.14
N ASP A 45 -12.93 -19.99 -23.60
CA ASP A 45 -13.29 -21.16 -22.79
C ASP A 45 -13.54 -20.77 -21.32
N ARG A 46 -13.25 -19.51 -20.94
CA ARG A 46 -13.42 -18.98 -19.59
C ARG A 46 -14.90 -18.90 -19.21
N ARG A 47 -15.25 -19.46 -18.05
CA ARG A 47 -16.59 -19.31 -17.47
C ARG A 47 -16.87 -17.84 -17.17
N SER A 48 -18.07 -17.37 -17.52
CA SER A 48 -18.50 -16.01 -17.21
C SER A 48 -18.66 -15.83 -15.70
N LEU A 49 -18.08 -14.76 -15.17
CA LEU A 49 -18.24 -14.37 -13.77
C LEU A 49 -19.62 -13.75 -13.58
N GLN A 50 -20.48 -14.40 -12.80
CA GLN A 50 -21.82 -13.88 -12.52
C GLN A 50 -21.73 -12.70 -11.54
N PRO A 51 -22.58 -11.66 -11.69
CA PRO A 51 -22.54 -10.46 -10.86
C PRO A 51 -23.21 -10.71 -9.48
N ASP A 52 -22.70 -11.67 -8.73
CA ASP A 52 -23.16 -12.01 -7.39
C ASP A 52 -21.96 -12.27 -6.47
N ALA A 53 -22.10 -11.94 -5.19
CA ALA A 53 -21.04 -12.03 -4.19
C ALA A 53 -20.54 -13.48 -4.00
N MET A 54 -21.37 -14.48 -4.28
CA MET A 54 -20.98 -15.89 -4.22
C MET A 54 -19.81 -16.23 -5.18
N TYR A 55 -19.66 -15.48 -6.27
CA TYR A 55 -18.63 -15.72 -7.29
C TYR A 55 -17.32 -14.97 -7.03
N ILE A 56 -17.15 -14.31 -5.87
CA ILE A 56 -15.86 -13.67 -5.49
C ILE A 56 -14.66 -14.64 -5.61
N PRO A 57 -14.74 -15.91 -5.19
CA PRO A 57 -13.62 -16.85 -5.29
C PRO A 57 -13.22 -17.21 -6.73
N ASP A 58 -14.13 -17.03 -7.70
CA ASP A 58 -13.88 -17.32 -9.11
C ASP A 58 -13.22 -16.14 -9.85
N LEU A 59 -12.93 -15.03 -9.14
CA LEU A 59 -12.28 -13.86 -9.72
C LEU A 59 -10.82 -14.14 -10.07
N LEU A 60 -10.49 -14.04 -11.37
CA LEU A 60 -9.13 -14.21 -11.88
C LEU A 60 -8.32 -12.89 -11.79
N PRO A 61 -6.98 -12.91 -11.89
CA PRO A 61 -6.17 -11.69 -11.97
C PRO A 61 -6.34 -10.99 -13.33
N PRO A 62 -5.99 -9.69 -13.44
CA PRO A 62 -6.09 -8.93 -14.70
C PRO A 62 -5.42 -9.60 -15.90
N SER A 63 -4.30 -10.31 -15.70
CA SER A 63 -3.62 -11.06 -16.76
C SER A 63 -4.46 -12.16 -17.40
N SER A 64 -5.51 -12.64 -16.74
CA SER A 64 -6.44 -13.61 -17.33
C SER A 64 -7.58 -12.96 -18.13
N TYR A 65 -7.71 -11.63 -18.10
CA TYR A 65 -8.77 -10.85 -18.76
C TYR A 65 -8.23 -9.98 -19.89
N GLU A 66 -7.43 -10.54 -20.78
CA GLU A 66 -6.85 -9.79 -21.92
C GLU A 66 -7.93 -9.18 -22.83
N ASP A 67 -9.05 -9.87 -22.98
CA ASP A 67 -10.21 -9.47 -23.78
C ASP A 67 -11.03 -8.33 -23.16
N ASN A 68 -11.04 -8.24 -21.83
CA ASN A 68 -11.84 -7.27 -21.08
C ASN A 68 -10.97 -6.46 -20.11
N PRO A 69 -10.32 -5.38 -20.59
CA PRO A 69 -9.52 -4.50 -19.76
C PRO A 69 -10.32 -3.80 -18.64
N ILE A 70 -11.64 -3.69 -18.79
CA ILE A 70 -12.51 -3.00 -17.82
C ILE A 70 -12.48 -3.70 -16.45
N ASN A 71 -12.16 -4.99 -16.41
CA ASN A 71 -11.94 -5.71 -15.15
C ASN A 71 -10.91 -5.01 -14.24
N ALA A 72 -9.89 -4.36 -14.78
CA ALA A 72 -8.88 -3.67 -14.01
C ALA A 72 -9.26 -2.22 -13.62
N VAL A 73 -10.50 -1.79 -13.83
CA VAL A 73 -10.98 -0.49 -13.35
C VAL A 73 -11.18 -0.55 -11.83
N THR A 74 -10.25 0.04 -11.09
CA THR A 74 -10.20 -0.04 -9.64
C THR A 74 -10.95 1.13 -8.98
N THR A 75 -12.28 1.03 -8.87
CA THR A 75 -13.10 2.07 -8.21
C THR A 75 -13.50 1.75 -6.78
N ARG A 76 -13.22 0.54 -6.30
CA ARG A 76 -13.52 0.15 -4.93
C ARG A 76 -12.43 0.65 -3.99
N PHE A 77 -12.82 1.49 -3.03
CA PHE A 77 -11.92 1.96 -1.99
C PHE A 77 -11.56 0.84 -1.01
N VAL A 78 -10.28 0.76 -0.65
CA VAL A 78 -9.78 -0.25 0.29
C VAL A 78 -9.39 0.39 1.61
N LYS A 79 -8.46 1.34 1.56
CA LYS A 79 -7.87 1.95 2.75
C LYS A 79 -7.21 3.28 2.42
N THR A 80 -7.29 4.21 3.37
CA THR A 80 -6.45 5.41 3.40
C THR A 80 -5.22 5.12 4.25
N ALA A 81 -4.04 5.31 3.68
CA ALA A 81 -2.76 5.30 4.35
C ALA A 81 -2.32 6.74 4.63
N THR A 82 -2.15 7.06 5.91
CA THR A 82 -1.73 8.38 6.38
C THR A 82 -0.56 8.23 7.33
N ASN A 83 0.45 9.06 7.12
CA ASN A 83 1.54 9.19 8.07
C ASN A 83 1.09 9.94 9.32
N LYS A 84 1.80 9.72 10.44
CA LYS A 84 1.55 10.48 11.67
C LYS A 84 1.86 11.96 11.45
N MET A 85 3.01 12.22 10.87
CA MET A 85 3.37 13.53 10.33
C MET A 85 2.65 13.70 9.00
N ARG A 86 1.75 14.68 8.94
CA ARG A 86 0.95 14.94 7.75
C ARG A 86 1.78 15.74 6.76
N CYS A 87 2.34 15.03 5.80
CA CYS A 87 3.14 15.61 4.72
C CYS A 87 2.53 15.24 3.37
N PRO A 88 2.47 16.16 2.39
CA PRO A 88 2.08 15.84 1.02
C PRO A 88 2.93 14.73 0.42
N ILE A 89 2.32 13.89 -0.42
CA ILE A 89 2.99 12.76 -1.05
C ILE A 89 3.17 13.09 -2.53
N PHE A 90 4.42 13.14 -2.97
CA PHE A 90 4.77 13.60 -4.32
C PHE A 90 5.07 12.44 -5.28
N CYS A 91 5.72 11.39 -4.80
CA CYS A 91 6.08 10.23 -5.63
C CYS A 91 5.84 8.93 -4.90
N MET A 92 5.50 7.89 -5.66
CA MET A 92 5.19 6.57 -5.14
C MET A 92 5.68 5.51 -6.11
N ALA A 93 6.20 4.42 -5.57
CA ALA A 93 6.58 3.27 -6.37
C ALA A 93 6.30 1.98 -5.61
N TRP A 94 5.66 1.03 -6.28
CA TRP A 94 5.62 -0.34 -5.81
C TRP A 94 7.00 -0.95 -5.94
N THR A 95 7.41 -1.74 -4.95
CA THR A 95 8.50 -2.71 -5.16
C THR A 95 8.13 -3.61 -6.35
N PRO A 96 9.09 -3.99 -7.21
CA PRO A 96 8.80 -4.78 -8.40
C PRO A 96 8.11 -6.12 -8.11
N GLU A 97 8.40 -6.71 -6.95
CA GLU A 97 7.73 -7.92 -6.45
C GLU A 97 6.26 -7.70 -6.04
N GLY A 98 5.84 -6.45 -5.85
CA GLY A 98 4.51 -6.09 -5.33
C GLY A 98 4.36 -6.21 -3.80
N ARG A 99 5.42 -6.63 -3.09
CA ARG A 99 5.40 -6.85 -1.64
C ARG A 99 5.11 -5.58 -0.83
N ARG A 100 5.71 -4.46 -1.24
CA ARG A 100 5.64 -3.17 -0.54
C ARG A 100 5.37 -2.04 -1.51
N LEU A 101 4.73 -0.99 -0.99
CA LEU A 101 4.64 0.31 -1.63
C LEU A 101 5.52 1.28 -0.87
N VAL A 102 6.40 1.98 -1.58
CA VAL A 102 7.23 3.05 -1.04
C VAL A 102 6.59 4.38 -1.44
N THR A 103 6.32 5.25 -0.47
CA THR A 103 5.82 6.60 -0.72
C THR A 103 6.84 7.64 -0.28
N GLY A 104 7.16 8.59 -1.16
CA GLY A 104 8.03 9.73 -0.89
C GLY A 104 7.22 10.97 -0.51
N ALA A 105 7.45 11.45 0.70
CA ALA A 105 6.77 12.61 1.26
C ALA A 105 7.56 13.93 1.06
N SER A 106 6.91 15.06 1.32
CA SER A 106 7.56 16.37 1.31
C SER A 106 8.64 16.53 2.38
N SER A 107 8.59 15.76 3.46
CA SER A 107 9.58 15.75 4.54
C SER A 107 10.91 15.09 4.14
N GLY A 108 10.99 14.49 2.96
CA GLY A 108 12.14 13.67 2.57
C GLY A 108 12.09 12.24 3.13
N GLU A 109 10.98 11.87 3.77
CA GLU A 109 10.77 10.54 4.34
C GLU A 109 10.25 9.54 3.27
N PHE A 110 10.71 8.30 3.38
CA PHE A 110 10.07 7.14 2.78
C PHE A 110 9.22 6.44 3.81
N THR A 111 7.95 6.25 3.49
CA THR A 111 7.08 5.35 4.26
C THR A 111 6.76 4.12 3.45
N LEU A 112 7.03 2.96 4.04
CA LEU A 112 6.82 1.66 3.44
C LEU A 112 5.51 1.07 3.95
N TRP A 113 4.63 0.75 3.01
CA TRP A 113 3.34 0.14 3.25
C TRP A 113 3.35 -1.31 2.75
N ASN A 114 2.75 -2.20 3.53
CA ASN A 114 2.55 -3.59 3.14
C ASN A 114 1.60 -3.70 1.94
N GLY A 115 1.93 -4.51 0.93
CA GLY A 115 1.16 -4.59 -0.30
C GLY A 115 -0.14 -5.37 -0.25
N LEU A 116 -0.32 -6.27 0.72
CA LEU A 116 -1.54 -7.08 0.86
C LEU A 116 -2.50 -6.45 1.88
N THR A 117 -1.95 -5.98 3.00
CA THR A 117 -2.71 -5.54 4.18
C THR A 117 -2.64 -4.03 4.44
N PHE A 118 -1.85 -3.31 3.64
CA PHE A 118 -1.72 -1.84 3.65
C PHE A 118 -1.38 -1.25 5.01
N ASN A 119 -0.60 -1.99 5.79
CA ASN A 119 -0.14 -1.54 7.09
C ASN A 119 1.20 -0.87 6.97
N PHE A 120 1.44 0.07 7.89
CA PHE A 120 2.75 0.66 8.07
C PHE A 120 3.76 -0.42 8.44
N GLU A 121 4.87 -0.48 7.71
CA GLU A 121 6.01 -1.35 8.04
C GLU A 121 7.14 -0.55 8.67
N THR A 122 7.68 0.43 7.93
CA THR A 122 8.80 1.24 8.40
C THR A 122 8.78 2.63 7.78
N ILE A 123 9.49 3.56 8.42
CA ILE A 123 9.77 4.90 7.95
C ILE A 123 11.28 5.11 7.91
N LEU A 124 11.76 5.76 6.85
CA LEU A 124 13.17 6.06 6.65
C LEU A 124 13.34 7.52 6.27
N GLN A 125 14.28 8.22 6.89
CA GLN A 125 14.69 9.55 6.43
C GLN A 125 15.61 9.37 5.21
N ALA A 126 15.06 9.57 4.01
CA ALA A 126 15.77 9.30 2.78
C ALA A 126 16.50 10.53 2.23
N HIS A 127 15.83 11.68 2.21
CA HIS A 127 16.34 12.96 1.74
C HIS A 127 16.11 14.05 2.79
N GLU A 128 16.81 15.17 2.71
CA GLU A 128 16.58 16.34 3.58
C GLU A 128 15.50 17.27 3.03
N THR A 129 15.22 17.15 1.72
CA THR A 129 14.25 17.95 0.99
C THR A 129 13.16 17.07 0.38
N PRO A 130 12.04 17.64 -0.11
CA PRO A 130 10.96 16.86 -0.69
C PRO A 130 11.42 15.88 -1.77
N VAL A 131 11.08 14.61 -1.62
CA VAL A 131 11.33 13.61 -2.66
C VAL A 131 10.37 13.87 -3.81
N ARG A 132 10.90 14.05 -5.02
CA ARG A 132 10.11 14.41 -6.20
C ARG A 132 9.82 13.23 -7.11
N THR A 133 10.75 12.31 -7.23
CA THR A 133 10.63 11.18 -8.14
C THR A 133 11.36 9.96 -7.57
N MET A 134 10.82 8.80 -7.91
CA MET A 134 11.28 7.49 -7.47
C MET A 134 10.96 6.49 -8.56
N VAL A 135 11.98 5.79 -9.05
CA VAL A 135 11.83 4.82 -10.14
C VAL A 135 12.70 3.61 -9.85
N TRP A 136 12.15 2.42 -10.08
CA TRP A 136 12.89 1.17 -10.07
C TRP A 136 13.54 0.90 -11.42
N SER A 137 14.73 0.31 -11.37
CA SER A 137 15.38 -0.31 -12.52
C SER A 137 14.56 -1.49 -13.02
N HIS A 138 14.70 -1.82 -14.31
CA HIS A 138 14.00 -2.94 -14.93
C HIS A 138 14.49 -4.30 -14.40
N ASN A 139 15.74 -4.36 -13.92
CA ASN A 139 16.31 -5.54 -13.26
C ASN A 139 15.90 -5.72 -11.79
N GLU A 140 15.09 -4.80 -11.25
CA GLU A 140 14.53 -4.86 -9.89
C GLU A 140 15.55 -4.72 -8.73
N MET A 141 16.84 -4.58 -9.03
CA MET A 141 17.89 -4.53 -8.00
C MET A 141 18.05 -3.13 -7.41
N TRP A 142 17.84 -2.11 -8.23
CA TRP A 142 18.11 -0.72 -7.89
C TRP A 142 16.85 0.14 -7.94
N MET A 143 16.71 1.00 -6.95
CA MET A 143 15.76 2.11 -6.96
C MET A 143 16.54 3.42 -6.95
N VAL A 144 16.17 4.35 -7.82
CA VAL A 144 16.79 5.66 -7.89
C VAL A 144 15.76 6.70 -7.51
N THR A 145 16.15 7.60 -6.61
CA THR A 145 15.29 8.67 -6.12
C THR A 145 15.97 10.01 -6.28
N ALA A 146 15.16 11.04 -6.44
CA ALA A 146 15.64 12.41 -6.46
C ALA A 146 14.74 13.37 -5.72
N ASP A 147 15.38 14.45 -5.25
CA ASP A 147 14.76 15.44 -4.40
C ASP A 147 14.68 16.83 -5.03
N HIS A 148 14.11 17.75 -4.26
CA HIS A 148 13.95 19.13 -4.64
C HIS A 148 15.25 19.93 -4.61
N ALA A 149 16.28 19.47 -3.89
CA ALA A 149 17.60 20.10 -3.86
C ALA A 149 18.48 19.74 -5.06
N GLY A 150 18.14 18.67 -5.80
CA GLY A 150 18.88 18.24 -6.99
C GLY A 150 19.83 17.06 -6.75
N TYR A 151 19.72 16.38 -5.60
CA TYR A 151 20.46 15.16 -5.31
C TYR A 151 19.75 13.93 -5.87
N VAL A 152 20.55 13.01 -6.39
CA VAL A 152 20.12 11.67 -6.77
C VAL A 152 20.73 10.66 -5.80
N LYS A 153 19.90 9.73 -5.30
CA LYS A 153 20.32 8.66 -4.39
C LYS A 153 19.99 7.29 -4.98
N TYR A 154 20.89 6.34 -4.76
CA TYR A 154 20.73 4.94 -5.16
C TYR A 154 20.39 4.08 -3.97
N TRP A 155 19.37 3.25 -4.15
CA TRP A 155 18.83 2.37 -3.14
C TRP A 155 18.84 0.93 -3.63
N GLN A 156 19.19 0.03 -2.73
CA GLN A 156 19.00 -1.41 -2.93
C GLN A 156 17.57 -1.82 -2.56
N SER A 157 17.19 -3.05 -2.92
CA SER A 157 15.87 -3.63 -2.57
C SER A 157 15.58 -3.66 -1.06
N ASN A 158 16.62 -3.77 -0.23
CA ASN A 158 16.54 -3.69 1.22
C ASN A 158 16.40 -2.25 1.78
N MET A 159 16.26 -1.24 0.91
CA MET A 159 16.21 0.19 1.25
C MET A 159 17.50 0.73 1.90
N ASN A 160 18.64 0.13 1.59
CA ASN A 160 19.94 0.69 1.96
C ASN A 160 20.38 1.75 0.94
N ASN A 161 20.89 2.89 1.43
CA ASN A 161 21.47 3.94 0.59
C ASN A 161 22.91 3.56 0.24
N VAL A 162 23.21 3.46 -1.06
CA VAL A 162 24.53 3.06 -1.54
C VAL A 162 25.38 4.26 -1.94
N LYS A 163 24.80 5.19 -2.68
CA LYS A 163 25.54 6.34 -3.22
C LYS A 163 24.61 7.53 -3.41
N MET A 164 25.15 8.72 -3.19
CA MET A 164 24.49 9.98 -3.47
C MET A 164 25.42 10.90 -4.25
N PHE A 165 24.84 11.70 -5.16
CA PHE A 165 25.57 12.74 -5.87
C PHE A 165 24.63 13.88 -6.27
N LEU A 166 25.19 15.06 -6.48
CA LEU A 166 24.46 16.23 -6.96
C LEU A 166 24.33 16.15 -8.49
N ALA A 167 23.11 15.97 -8.99
CA ALA A 167 22.87 15.86 -10.43
C ALA A 167 22.53 17.22 -11.07
N HIS A 168 21.69 18.00 -10.38
CA HIS A 168 21.24 19.31 -10.82
C HIS A 168 21.40 20.34 -9.69
N GLN A 169 21.45 21.63 -10.05
CA GLN A 169 21.46 22.73 -9.08
C GLN A 169 20.05 23.14 -8.65
N GLU A 170 19.04 22.72 -9.43
CA GLU A 170 17.63 22.93 -9.14
C GLU A 170 16.88 21.60 -9.01
N ALA A 171 15.62 21.70 -8.60
CA ALA A 171 14.76 20.58 -8.32
C ALA A 171 14.61 19.59 -9.48
N ILE A 172 14.89 18.32 -9.20
CA ILE A 172 14.67 17.25 -10.16
C ILE A 172 13.20 16.87 -10.13
N ARG A 173 12.57 16.75 -11.30
CA ARG A 173 11.12 16.50 -11.42
C ARG A 173 10.80 15.09 -11.89
N GLY A 174 11.67 14.49 -12.68
CA GLY A 174 11.48 13.15 -13.21
C GLY A 174 12.81 12.46 -13.46
N ILE A 175 12.78 11.13 -13.32
CA ILE A 175 13.85 10.22 -13.67
C ILE A 175 13.27 9.11 -14.52
N SER A 176 14.04 8.59 -15.47
CA SER A 176 13.68 7.38 -16.21
C SER A 176 14.93 6.59 -16.59
N PHE A 177 14.86 5.27 -16.41
CA PHE A 177 15.91 4.34 -16.83
C PHE A 177 15.90 4.07 -18.32
N SER A 178 17.09 3.83 -18.88
CA SER A 178 17.26 3.16 -20.16
C SER A 178 16.74 1.71 -20.07
N PRO A 179 16.25 1.10 -21.16
CA PRO A 179 15.84 -0.31 -21.19
C PRO A 179 16.92 -1.30 -20.72
N THR A 180 18.20 -0.89 -20.81
CA THR A 180 19.36 -1.68 -20.40
C THR A 180 19.79 -1.45 -18.95
N ASP A 181 19.14 -0.53 -18.22
CA ASP A 181 19.50 -0.02 -16.88
C ASP A 181 20.91 0.58 -16.73
N SER A 182 21.75 0.52 -17.76
CA SER A 182 23.11 1.08 -17.75
C SER A 182 23.16 2.61 -17.71
N LYS A 183 22.07 3.27 -18.09
CA LYS A 183 21.93 4.72 -18.11
C LYS A 183 20.55 5.11 -17.59
N PHE A 184 20.44 6.33 -17.10
CA PHE A 184 19.16 6.96 -16.83
C PHE A 184 19.22 8.44 -17.18
N ALA A 185 18.05 9.05 -17.36
CA ALA A 185 17.93 10.47 -17.58
C ALA A 185 17.21 11.14 -16.42
N SER A 186 17.64 12.34 -16.06
CA SER A 186 17.00 13.22 -15.07
C SER A 186 16.59 14.53 -15.72
N CYS A 187 15.40 15.04 -15.36
CA CYS A 187 14.95 16.38 -15.75
C CYS A 187 14.80 17.29 -14.54
N SER A 188 15.10 18.58 -14.71
CA SER A 188 15.09 19.56 -13.64
C SER A 188 14.37 20.85 -14.01
N ASP A 189 14.06 21.64 -12.99
CA ASP A 189 13.54 23.00 -13.11
C ASP A 189 14.55 23.94 -13.81
N ASP A 190 15.85 23.58 -13.89
CA ASP A 190 16.90 24.31 -14.62
C ASP A 190 16.73 24.32 -16.16
N GLY A 191 15.67 23.67 -16.67
CA GLY A 191 15.35 23.59 -18.09
C GLY A 191 16.21 22.59 -18.87
N THR A 192 17.07 21.82 -18.19
CA THR A 192 17.93 20.81 -18.81
C THR A 192 17.48 19.39 -18.50
N VAL A 193 17.77 18.50 -19.45
CA VAL A 193 17.73 17.07 -19.21
C VAL A 193 19.16 16.55 -19.25
N LYS A 194 19.57 15.79 -18.24
CA LYS A 194 20.90 15.19 -18.17
C LYS A 194 20.81 13.67 -18.28
N ILE A 195 21.77 13.09 -19.00
CA ILE A 195 21.93 11.65 -19.12
C ILE A 195 23.12 11.22 -18.27
N TRP A 196 22.90 10.20 -17.46
CA TRP A 196 23.85 9.68 -16.49
C TRP A 196 24.22 8.24 -16.82
N ASP A 197 25.51 7.94 -16.70
CA ASP A 197 25.98 6.57 -16.59
C ASP A 197 25.67 6.06 -15.18
N PHE A 198 24.89 4.99 -15.10
CA PHE A 198 24.43 4.43 -13.83
C PHE A 198 25.59 3.98 -12.94
N TYR A 199 26.56 3.25 -13.51
CA TYR A 199 27.65 2.63 -12.75
C TYR A 199 28.71 3.63 -12.34
N ARG A 200 29.04 4.58 -13.22
CA ARG A 200 30.07 5.60 -12.95
C ARG A 200 29.54 6.77 -12.13
N CYS A 201 28.23 6.99 -12.15
CA CYS A 201 27.57 8.20 -11.62
C CYS A 201 28.18 9.48 -12.20
N GLN A 202 28.49 9.43 -13.50
CA GLN A 202 29.05 10.54 -14.24
C GLN A 202 28.03 11.05 -15.24
N GLU A 203 28.02 12.37 -15.41
CA GLU A 203 27.23 13.03 -16.43
C GLU A 203 27.83 12.70 -17.80
N GLU A 204 27.03 12.06 -18.66
CA GLU A 204 27.47 11.71 -20.01
C GLU A 204 27.17 12.85 -20.97
N ARG A 205 25.95 13.41 -20.89
CA ARG A 205 25.45 14.45 -21.79
C ARG A 205 24.43 15.36 -21.10
N ILE A 206 24.42 16.62 -21.55
CA ILE A 206 23.37 17.60 -21.24
C ILE A 206 22.56 17.84 -22.52
N LEU A 207 21.27 17.59 -22.45
CA LEU A 207 20.29 17.91 -23.48
C LEU A 207 19.77 19.33 -23.20
N ARG A 208 20.37 20.29 -23.89
CA ARG A 208 19.93 21.68 -23.87
C ARG A 208 19.00 21.93 -25.04
N GLY A 209 17.95 22.68 -24.77
CA GLY A 209 17.10 23.19 -25.83
C GLY A 209 15.71 23.55 -25.40
N HIS A 210 15.21 23.13 -24.22
CA HIS A 210 13.98 23.71 -23.67
C HIS A 210 14.20 25.15 -23.21
N GLY A 211 13.19 26.01 -23.38
CA GLY A 211 13.24 27.41 -22.96
C GLY A 211 12.87 27.64 -21.48
N ALA A 212 12.33 26.63 -20.79
CA ALA A 212 11.91 26.70 -19.39
C ALA A 212 11.99 25.33 -18.71
N ASP A 213 11.57 25.27 -17.45
CA ASP A 213 11.55 24.10 -16.56
C ASP A 213 11.05 22.83 -17.28
N VAL A 214 11.74 21.70 -17.06
CA VAL A 214 11.31 20.39 -17.56
C VAL A 214 10.69 19.62 -16.40
N LYS A 215 9.39 19.30 -16.50
CA LYS A 215 8.60 18.70 -15.40
C LYS A 215 8.52 17.18 -15.45
N CYS A 216 8.67 16.59 -16.62
CA CYS A 216 8.59 15.14 -16.76
C CYS A 216 9.54 14.64 -17.84
N ILE A 217 9.93 13.38 -17.70
CA ILE A 217 10.83 12.69 -18.61
C ILE A 217 10.48 11.21 -18.63
N HIS A 218 10.59 10.60 -19.79
CA HIS A 218 10.45 9.16 -19.92
C HIS A 218 11.36 8.63 -21.02
N TRP A 219 12.05 7.54 -20.73
CA TRP A 219 12.82 6.81 -21.72
C TRP A 219 11.88 5.84 -22.44
N HIS A 220 12.10 5.65 -23.72
CA HIS A 220 11.34 4.69 -24.50
C HIS A 220 11.71 3.24 -24.10
N PRO A 221 10.75 2.30 -23.96
CA PRO A 221 11.01 0.97 -23.39
C PRO A 221 11.90 0.05 -24.23
N GLN A 222 12.04 0.26 -25.54
CA GLN A 222 12.88 -0.57 -26.42
C GLN A 222 13.96 0.22 -27.18
N LYS A 223 13.58 1.35 -27.80
CA LYS A 223 14.46 2.24 -28.57
C LYS A 223 15.26 3.17 -27.66
N GLY A 224 16.43 3.59 -28.12
CA GLY A 224 17.18 4.68 -27.51
C GLY A 224 16.55 6.03 -27.83
N LEU A 225 15.44 6.36 -27.18
CA LEU A 225 14.74 7.64 -27.34
C LEU A 225 14.30 8.14 -25.97
N ILE A 226 14.40 9.45 -25.75
CA ILE A 226 13.92 10.12 -24.55
C ILE A 226 12.84 11.12 -24.96
N ILE A 227 11.75 11.15 -24.21
CA ILE A 227 10.74 12.22 -24.30
C ILE A 227 10.78 13.07 -23.04
N SER A 228 10.70 14.38 -23.20
CA SER A 228 10.65 15.34 -22.10
C SER A 228 9.47 16.31 -22.27
N GLY A 229 8.84 16.65 -21.16
CA GLY A 229 7.74 17.61 -21.08
C GLY A 229 8.14 18.85 -20.29
N SER A 230 7.86 20.01 -20.86
CA SER A 230 8.26 21.31 -20.32
C SER A 230 7.07 22.19 -19.97
N LYS A 231 7.35 23.18 -19.14
CA LYS A 231 6.49 24.33 -18.87
C LYS A 231 6.46 25.34 -20.03
N ASP A 232 7.44 25.28 -20.94
CA ASP A 232 7.52 26.17 -22.09
C ASP A 232 6.39 25.90 -23.09
N ASN A 233 5.67 26.96 -23.47
CA ASN A 233 4.60 26.89 -24.47
C ASN A 233 5.14 26.77 -25.90
N GLN A 234 6.34 27.29 -26.17
CA GLN A 234 6.94 27.21 -27.50
C GLN A 234 7.50 25.81 -27.76
N GLN A 235 7.95 25.11 -26.72
CA GLN A 235 8.56 23.79 -26.86
C GLN A 235 8.09 22.85 -25.74
N PRO A 236 6.80 22.47 -25.78
CA PRO A 236 6.17 21.77 -24.66
C PRO A 236 6.66 20.32 -24.56
N VAL A 237 6.89 19.64 -25.69
CA VAL A 237 7.38 18.26 -25.71
C VAL A 237 8.53 18.14 -26.70
N LYS A 238 9.64 17.52 -26.27
CA LYS A 238 10.78 17.22 -27.14
C LYS A 238 11.15 15.76 -27.10
N LEU A 239 11.53 15.24 -28.27
CA LEU A 239 12.16 13.94 -28.43
C LEU A 239 13.66 14.13 -28.61
N TRP A 240 14.43 13.29 -27.94
CA TRP A 240 15.89 13.36 -27.91
C TRP A 240 16.50 12.00 -28.26
N ASP A 241 17.63 12.05 -28.96
CA ASP A 241 18.52 10.90 -29.09
C ASP A 241 19.53 10.90 -27.92
N PRO A 242 19.53 9.88 -27.05
CA PRO A 242 20.46 9.79 -25.94
C PRO A 242 21.92 9.62 -26.35
N LYS A 243 22.23 9.15 -27.56
CA LYS A 243 23.60 8.93 -28.02
C LYS A 243 24.24 10.21 -28.53
N THR A 244 23.54 10.91 -29.44
CA THR A 244 24.05 12.15 -30.04
C THR A 244 23.77 13.38 -29.18
N GLY A 245 22.76 13.33 -28.32
CA GLY A 245 22.30 14.48 -27.53
C GLY A 245 21.52 15.50 -28.36
N THR A 246 21.11 15.14 -29.57
CA THR A 246 20.37 16.02 -30.47
C THR A 246 18.87 15.96 -30.21
N SER A 247 18.18 17.08 -30.43
CA SER A 247 16.72 17.10 -30.44
C SER A 247 16.23 16.57 -31.79
N LEU A 248 15.49 15.46 -31.76
CA LEU A 248 14.99 14.80 -32.96
C LEU A 248 13.70 15.45 -33.48
N ALA A 249 12.79 15.79 -32.57
CA ALA A 249 11.53 16.42 -32.90
C ALA A 249 11.02 17.28 -31.74
N THR A 250 10.27 18.33 -32.09
CA THR A 250 9.54 19.16 -31.12
C THR A 250 8.04 19.03 -31.43
N ILE A 251 7.27 18.60 -30.45
CA ILE A 251 5.84 18.32 -30.59
C ILE A 251 5.07 19.39 -29.82
N HIS A 252 4.22 20.13 -30.52
CA HIS A 252 3.38 21.18 -29.95
C HIS A 252 2.04 20.60 -29.49
N ALA A 253 2.08 19.70 -28.51
CA ALA A 253 0.91 18.93 -28.08
C ALA A 253 -0.11 19.78 -27.31
N HIS A 254 0.35 20.68 -26.45
CA HIS A 254 -0.48 21.41 -25.49
C HIS A 254 -0.21 22.91 -25.53
N LYS A 255 -1.20 23.70 -25.12
CA LYS A 255 -1.08 25.17 -24.98
C LYS A 255 -0.54 25.61 -23.61
N SER A 256 -0.56 24.69 -22.65
CA SER A 256 -0.15 24.90 -21.27
C SER A 256 0.90 23.86 -20.89
N THR A 257 1.40 23.98 -19.66
CA THR A 257 2.51 23.18 -19.15
C THR A 257 2.20 21.69 -19.19
N VAL A 258 3.13 20.89 -19.68
CA VAL A 258 3.01 19.42 -19.67
C VAL A 258 3.45 18.92 -18.30
N MET A 259 2.54 18.29 -17.57
CA MET A 259 2.75 17.83 -16.20
C MET A 259 3.41 16.46 -16.15
N ASP A 260 2.92 15.52 -16.95
CA ASP A 260 3.43 14.14 -17.00
C ASP A 260 3.41 13.59 -18.43
N ILE A 261 4.33 12.67 -18.71
CA ILE A 261 4.43 11.95 -19.98
C ILE A 261 4.82 10.51 -19.67
N LYS A 262 4.08 9.56 -20.23
CA LYS A 262 4.36 8.13 -20.08
C LYS A 262 4.33 7.40 -21.40
N TRP A 263 5.39 6.64 -21.69
CA TRP A 263 5.41 5.67 -22.77
C TRP A 263 4.55 4.46 -22.41
N ASN A 264 3.86 3.91 -23.40
CA ASN A 264 3.29 2.58 -23.31
C ASN A 264 4.42 1.54 -23.43
N ASN A 265 4.30 0.42 -22.73
CA ASN A 265 5.26 -0.69 -22.78
C ASN A 265 5.43 -1.28 -24.19
N ASN A 266 4.45 -1.11 -25.08
CA ASN A 266 4.56 -1.50 -26.49
C ASN A 266 5.57 -0.63 -27.30
N GLY A 267 5.92 0.57 -26.82
CA GLY A 267 6.84 1.50 -27.48
C GLY A 267 6.27 2.25 -28.69
N ASN A 268 5.00 2.05 -29.05
CA ASN A 268 4.38 2.77 -30.17
C ASN A 268 3.72 4.06 -29.70
N TRP A 269 3.09 4.02 -28.53
CA TRP A 269 2.30 5.12 -28.01
C TRP A 269 2.93 5.79 -26.79
N PHE A 270 2.65 7.07 -26.65
CA PHE A 270 2.84 7.79 -25.40
C PHE A 270 1.63 8.69 -25.14
N VAL A 271 1.35 8.90 -23.85
CA VAL A 271 0.31 9.83 -23.39
C VAL A 271 0.96 11.03 -22.73
N THR A 272 0.45 12.21 -23.04
CA THR A 272 0.83 13.48 -22.42
C THR A 272 -0.32 14.01 -21.58
N ALA A 273 -0.01 14.46 -20.36
CA ALA A 273 -0.93 15.12 -19.44
C ALA A 273 -0.55 16.58 -19.26
N SER A 274 -1.53 17.46 -19.31
CA SER A 274 -1.28 18.90 -19.24
C SER A 274 -2.29 19.63 -18.36
N ARG A 275 -1.91 20.85 -17.99
CA ARG A 275 -2.76 21.82 -17.30
C ARG A 275 -3.87 22.41 -18.17
N ASP A 276 -3.93 22.08 -19.46
CA ASP A 276 -5.07 22.45 -20.31
C ASP A 276 -6.30 21.54 -20.13
N HIS A 277 -6.29 20.69 -19.10
CA HIS A 277 -7.34 19.72 -18.74
C HIS A 277 -7.46 18.56 -19.73
N LEU A 278 -6.51 18.43 -20.65
CA LEU A 278 -6.52 17.40 -21.69
C LEU A 278 -5.44 16.36 -21.45
N LEU A 279 -5.76 15.14 -21.84
CA LEU A 279 -4.80 14.07 -22.07
C LEU A 279 -4.78 13.79 -23.55
N LYS A 280 -3.59 13.64 -24.13
CA LYS A 280 -3.44 13.36 -25.57
C LYS A 280 -2.61 12.12 -25.80
N LEU A 281 -3.05 11.29 -26.74
CA LEU A 281 -2.35 10.09 -27.21
C LEU A 281 -1.66 10.38 -28.54
N PHE A 282 -0.40 10.01 -28.63
CA PHE A 282 0.39 10.14 -29.85
C PHE A 282 1.00 8.80 -30.25
N ASP A 283 1.11 8.57 -31.55
CA ASP A 283 1.89 7.48 -32.13
C ASP A 283 3.24 8.02 -32.59
N ILE A 284 4.33 7.39 -32.14
CA ILE A 284 5.69 7.80 -32.50
C ILE A 284 5.97 7.74 -34.01
N ARG A 285 5.26 6.86 -34.74
CA ARG A 285 5.43 6.69 -36.19
C ARG A 285 4.77 7.82 -36.98
N ASN A 286 3.78 8.48 -36.39
CA ASN A 286 3.07 9.60 -37.00
C ASN A 286 2.84 10.70 -35.97
N LEU A 287 3.85 11.56 -35.81
CA LEU A 287 3.83 12.68 -34.86
C LEU A 287 3.04 13.90 -35.36
N ASN A 288 2.64 13.93 -36.64
CA ASN A 288 1.95 15.08 -37.22
C ASN A 288 0.48 15.16 -36.81
N SER A 289 -0.12 14.03 -36.42
CA SER A 289 -1.51 13.96 -35.99
C SER A 289 -1.61 13.34 -34.59
N GLU A 290 -2.46 13.94 -33.77
CA GLU A 290 -2.89 13.37 -32.49
C GLU A 290 -3.78 12.14 -32.78
N VAL A 291 -3.54 11.02 -32.09
CA VAL A 291 -4.36 9.80 -32.28
C VAL A 291 -5.71 9.97 -31.59
N GLN A 292 -5.68 10.43 -30.34
CA GLN A 292 -6.87 10.59 -29.53
C GLN A 292 -6.67 11.69 -28.49
N VAL A 293 -7.74 12.44 -28.19
CA VAL A 293 -7.81 13.43 -27.13
C VAL A 293 -8.84 12.98 -26.11
N PHE A 294 -8.42 12.78 -24.86
CA PHE A 294 -9.31 12.40 -23.78
C PHE A 294 -9.76 13.66 -23.02
N ARG A 295 -11.08 13.83 -22.94
CA ARG A 295 -11.76 14.96 -22.26
C ARG A 295 -12.62 14.39 -21.15
N GLY A 296 -12.45 14.88 -19.93
CA GLY A 296 -13.25 14.46 -18.78
C GLY A 296 -12.79 15.07 -17.46
N HIS A 297 -11.50 15.42 -17.35
CA HIS A 297 -11.00 16.16 -16.18
C HIS A 297 -11.65 17.55 -16.10
N LYS A 298 -12.21 17.89 -14.93
CA LYS A 298 -12.82 19.20 -14.67
C LYS A 298 -11.74 20.28 -14.48
N LYS A 299 -10.58 19.89 -13.96
CA LYS A 299 -9.39 20.74 -13.80
C LYS A 299 -8.18 20.13 -14.51
N GLU A 300 -6.99 20.64 -14.21
CA GLU A 300 -5.70 20.21 -14.75
C GLU A 300 -5.47 18.70 -14.54
N SER A 301 -4.91 18.02 -15.55
CA SER A 301 -4.46 16.64 -15.40
C SER A 301 -2.99 16.65 -14.94
N SER A 302 -2.73 16.03 -13.79
CA SER A 302 -1.45 16.12 -13.10
C SER A 302 -0.57 14.89 -13.25
N SER A 303 -1.16 13.69 -13.31
CA SER A 303 -0.40 12.43 -13.34
C SER A 303 -1.07 11.40 -14.25
N VAL A 304 -0.26 10.52 -14.85
CA VAL A 304 -0.71 9.41 -15.68
C VAL A 304 0.03 8.14 -15.28
N ALA A 305 -0.68 7.02 -15.26
CA ALA A 305 -0.07 5.70 -15.10
C ALA A 305 -0.74 4.67 -16.01
N TRP A 306 0.05 4.11 -16.93
CA TRP A 306 -0.37 2.96 -17.73
C TRP A 306 -0.61 1.74 -16.85
N HIS A 307 -1.63 0.96 -17.19
CA HIS A 307 -1.84 -0.31 -16.57
C HIS A 307 -0.72 -1.29 -16.99
N PRO A 308 -0.15 -2.10 -16.07
CA PRO A 308 1.04 -2.90 -16.37
C PRO A 308 0.79 -4.07 -17.33
N VAL A 309 -0.44 -4.59 -17.38
CA VAL A 309 -0.79 -5.77 -18.20
C VAL A 309 -1.59 -5.37 -19.45
N HIS A 310 -2.77 -4.77 -19.28
CA HIS A 310 -3.57 -4.24 -20.39
C HIS A 310 -2.92 -3.01 -21.05
N GLU A 311 -2.49 -3.15 -22.31
CA GLU A 311 -1.81 -2.09 -23.05
C GLU A 311 -2.67 -0.85 -23.32
N GLY A 312 -3.99 -1.04 -23.45
CA GLY A 312 -4.91 0.02 -23.84
C GLY A 312 -5.54 0.74 -22.66
N LEU A 313 -5.28 0.32 -21.41
CA LEU A 313 -5.87 0.90 -20.20
C LEU A 313 -4.84 1.76 -19.47
N PHE A 314 -5.24 2.95 -19.06
CA PHE A 314 -4.45 3.78 -18.16
C PHE A 314 -5.34 4.57 -17.22
N CYS A 315 -4.76 5.05 -16.12
CA CYS A 315 -5.42 5.96 -15.20
C CYS A 315 -4.75 7.33 -15.21
N SER A 316 -5.51 8.32 -14.78
CA SER A 316 -5.04 9.71 -14.71
C SER A 316 -5.57 10.38 -13.45
N GLY A 317 -4.74 11.24 -12.87
CA GLY A 317 -5.06 12.05 -11.71
C GLY A 317 -5.33 13.49 -12.11
N GLY A 318 -6.33 14.10 -11.48
CA GLY A 318 -6.69 15.50 -11.64
C GLY A 318 -6.20 16.37 -10.47
N SER A 319 -6.13 17.68 -10.70
CA SER A 319 -5.83 18.67 -9.66
C SER A 319 -6.99 18.96 -8.72
N ASP A 320 -8.20 18.58 -9.12
CA ASP A 320 -9.40 18.53 -8.30
C ASP A 320 -9.45 17.32 -7.35
N GLY A 321 -8.51 16.39 -7.46
CA GLY A 321 -8.53 15.15 -6.69
C GLY A 321 -9.30 14.01 -7.37
N ALA A 322 -9.71 14.19 -8.63
CA ALA A 322 -10.36 13.14 -9.41
C ALA A 322 -9.37 12.08 -9.90
N ILE A 323 -9.81 10.83 -9.98
CA ILE A 323 -9.10 9.74 -10.66
C ILE A 323 -10.00 9.22 -11.77
N LEU A 324 -9.52 9.29 -13.01
CA LEU A 324 -10.24 8.83 -14.20
C LEU A 324 -9.50 7.67 -14.86
N PHE A 325 -10.26 6.68 -15.34
CA PHE A 325 -9.78 5.52 -16.08
C PHE A 325 -10.15 5.64 -17.56
N TRP A 326 -9.17 5.39 -18.42
CA TRP A 326 -9.30 5.58 -19.86
C TRP A 326 -8.93 4.31 -20.60
N HIS A 327 -9.66 4.04 -21.68
CA HIS A 327 -9.29 3.00 -22.64
C HIS A 327 -9.00 3.64 -23.99
N VAL A 328 -7.90 3.23 -24.63
CA VAL A 328 -7.55 3.67 -25.97
C VAL A 328 -8.62 3.18 -26.95
N GLY A 329 -9.20 4.10 -27.71
CA GLY A 329 -10.33 3.83 -28.62
C GLY A 329 -11.71 4.11 -28.02
N ALA A 330 -11.85 4.28 -26.69
CA ALA A 330 -13.08 4.75 -26.08
C ALA A 330 -13.10 6.28 -26.03
N GLU A 331 -14.15 6.93 -26.56
CA GLU A 331 -14.23 8.40 -26.60
C GLU A 331 -14.41 9.05 -25.21
N LYS A 332 -15.10 8.35 -24.31
CA LYS A 332 -15.35 8.77 -22.93
C LYS A 332 -14.52 7.96 -21.94
N GLU A 333 -14.38 8.50 -20.73
CA GLU A 333 -13.81 7.78 -19.61
C GLU A 333 -14.61 6.50 -19.31
N VAL A 334 -13.90 5.42 -18.99
CA VAL A 334 -14.49 4.12 -18.66
C VAL A 334 -15.00 4.09 -17.22
N GLY A 335 -14.30 4.78 -16.34
CA GLY A 335 -14.66 4.91 -14.93
C GLY A 335 -14.09 6.20 -14.36
N ALA A 336 -14.80 6.76 -13.40
CA ALA A 336 -14.45 8.03 -12.78
C ALA A 336 -14.67 7.96 -11.27
N ILE A 337 -13.72 8.51 -10.52
CA ILE A 337 -13.83 8.77 -9.08
C ILE A 337 -13.58 10.25 -8.88
N GLU A 338 -14.62 11.07 -8.94
CA GLU A 338 -14.46 12.54 -8.94
C GLU A 338 -13.94 13.08 -7.60
N GLN A 339 -14.36 12.49 -6.48
CA GLN A 339 -13.96 12.88 -5.14
C GLN A 339 -13.02 11.84 -4.51
N ALA A 340 -12.06 11.33 -5.28
CA ALA A 340 -11.10 10.37 -4.76
C ALA A 340 -10.24 11.00 -3.66
N HIS A 341 -9.78 12.24 -3.87
CA HIS A 341 -8.99 13.05 -2.94
C HIS A 341 -9.54 14.47 -2.78
N ASP A 342 -9.15 15.14 -1.71
CA ASP A 342 -9.58 16.53 -1.43
C ASP A 342 -8.69 17.57 -2.14
N SER A 343 -7.57 17.12 -2.72
CA SER A 343 -6.56 17.94 -3.38
C SER A 343 -5.91 17.18 -4.54
N ILE A 344 -4.98 17.85 -5.23
CA ILE A 344 -4.29 17.34 -6.42
C ILE A 344 -3.65 15.96 -6.19
N VAL A 345 -3.89 15.06 -7.14
CA VAL A 345 -3.24 13.74 -7.19
C VAL A 345 -1.89 13.88 -7.90
N TRP A 346 -0.80 13.84 -7.14
CA TRP A 346 0.55 14.01 -7.68
C TRP A 346 1.04 12.77 -8.42
N THR A 347 0.64 11.58 -7.98
CA THR A 347 1.19 10.33 -8.49
C THR A 347 0.20 9.19 -8.37
N LEU A 348 0.28 8.29 -9.34
CA LEU A 348 -0.50 7.07 -9.44
C LEU A 348 0.46 5.91 -9.68
N ALA A 349 0.29 4.82 -8.95
CA ALA A 349 1.14 3.65 -9.06
C ALA A 349 0.30 2.37 -9.02
N TRP A 350 0.31 1.63 -10.13
CA TRP A 350 -0.29 0.30 -10.21
C TRP A 350 0.58 -0.72 -9.49
N HIS A 351 -0.06 -1.63 -8.76
CA HIS A 351 0.60 -2.86 -8.33
C HIS A 351 1.06 -3.64 -9.58
N PRO A 352 2.22 -4.33 -9.59
CA PRO A 352 2.74 -5.03 -10.77
C PRO A 352 1.74 -5.96 -11.48
N MET A 353 0.89 -6.63 -10.71
CA MET A 353 -0.21 -7.47 -11.24
C MET A 353 -1.41 -6.70 -11.85
N GLY A 354 -1.53 -5.40 -11.63
CA GLY A 354 -2.62 -4.55 -12.16
C GLY A 354 -3.94 -4.59 -11.38
N HIS A 355 -4.03 -5.29 -10.25
CA HIS A 355 -5.29 -5.46 -9.51
C HIS A 355 -5.56 -4.41 -8.42
N ILE A 356 -4.53 -3.63 -8.07
CA ILE A 356 -4.60 -2.51 -7.11
C ILE A 356 -3.97 -1.29 -7.75
N LEU A 357 -4.61 -0.14 -7.57
CA LEU A 357 -4.07 1.18 -7.86
C LEU A 357 -3.82 1.91 -6.55
N CYS A 358 -2.70 2.61 -6.44
CA CYS A 358 -2.44 3.52 -5.34
C CYS A 358 -2.32 4.95 -5.84
N SER A 359 -2.88 5.90 -5.10
CA SER A 359 -2.85 7.32 -5.39
C SER A 359 -2.22 8.10 -4.25
N GLY A 360 -1.33 9.03 -4.60
CA GLY A 360 -0.69 9.96 -3.68
C GLY A 360 -1.15 11.38 -3.94
N SER A 361 -1.63 12.04 -2.90
CA SER A 361 -2.21 13.37 -3.01
C SER A 361 -1.50 14.41 -2.15
N ASN A 362 -1.76 15.66 -2.49
CA ASN A 362 -1.37 16.82 -1.71
C ASN A 362 -2.13 16.95 -0.38
N ASP A 363 -3.23 16.21 -0.19
CA ASP A 363 -4.03 16.15 1.04
C ASP A 363 -3.37 15.35 2.19
N HIS A 364 -2.08 15.01 2.05
CA HIS A 364 -1.27 14.23 2.98
C HIS A 364 -1.69 12.75 3.11
N THR A 365 -2.54 12.26 2.20
CA THR A 365 -3.01 10.88 2.21
C THR A 365 -2.57 10.12 0.96
N SER A 366 -2.28 8.83 1.16
CA SER A 366 -2.27 7.83 0.09
C SER A 366 -3.54 7.00 0.18
N LYS A 367 -4.17 6.69 -0.94
CA LYS A 367 -5.34 5.81 -0.97
C LYS A 367 -5.08 4.59 -1.84
N PHE A 368 -5.63 3.45 -1.41
CA PHE A 368 -5.57 2.19 -2.13
C PHE A 368 -6.94 1.87 -2.72
N TRP A 369 -6.94 1.53 -4.00
CA TRP A 369 -8.11 1.21 -4.79
C TRP A 369 -7.95 -0.18 -5.38
N THR A 370 -9.01 -0.98 -5.35
CA THR A 370 -9.02 -2.32 -5.94
C THR A 370 -10.20 -2.47 -6.90
N ARG A 371 -10.18 -3.58 -7.65
CA ARG A 371 -11.26 -3.94 -8.57
C ARG A 371 -12.57 -4.13 -7.80
N ASN A 372 -13.68 -3.74 -8.41
CA ASN A 372 -15.00 -4.00 -7.86
C ASN A 372 -15.22 -5.51 -7.71
N ARG A 373 -15.92 -5.92 -6.66
CA ARG A 373 -16.28 -7.32 -6.46
C ARG A 373 -17.53 -7.63 -7.30
N PRO A 374 -17.68 -8.87 -7.80
CA PRO A 374 -18.93 -9.30 -8.41
C PRO A 374 -20.10 -9.11 -7.42
N GLY A 375 -21.21 -8.54 -7.89
CA GLY A 375 -22.39 -8.25 -7.07
C GLY A 375 -22.28 -6.99 -6.19
N ASP A 376 -21.18 -6.24 -6.27
CA ASP A 376 -21.04 -4.98 -5.54
C ASP A 376 -21.96 -3.90 -6.12
N THR A 377 -22.79 -3.30 -5.27
CA THR A 377 -23.78 -2.28 -5.67
C THR A 377 -23.17 -0.88 -5.82
N MET A 378 -21.86 -0.71 -5.54
CA MET A 378 -21.13 0.55 -5.67
C MET A 378 -21.77 1.73 -4.92
N ARG A 379 -22.45 1.47 -3.79
CA ARG A 379 -23.02 2.51 -2.91
C ARG A 379 -21.98 3.19 -2.00
N ASP A 380 -20.70 3.04 -2.31
CA ASP A 380 -19.63 3.74 -1.60
C ASP A 380 -19.67 5.23 -1.96
N LYS A 381 -19.28 6.10 -1.02
CA LYS A 381 -19.25 7.56 -1.19
C LYS A 381 -18.49 8.02 -2.44
N TYR A 382 -17.55 7.19 -2.90
CA TYR A 382 -16.72 7.45 -4.07
C TYR A 382 -17.44 7.17 -5.41
N ASN A 383 -18.46 6.31 -5.41
CA ASN A 383 -19.17 5.86 -6.60
C ASN A 383 -20.66 6.29 -6.61
N LEU A 384 -21.13 7.00 -5.59
CA LEU A 384 -22.53 7.49 -5.55
C LEU A 384 -22.92 8.31 -6.79
N ASN A 385 -21.98 9.12 -7.31
CA ASN A 385 -22.21 9.97 -8.47
C ASN A 385 -22.21 9.21 -9.81
N THR A 386 -21.76 7.94 -9.82
CA THR A 386 -21.74 7.12 -11.04
C THR A 386 -22.97 6.22 -11.18
N LEU A 387 -23.80 6.13 -10.13
CA LEU A 387 -25.07 5.40 -10.16
C LEU A 387 -26.18 6.24 -10.84
N PRO A 388 -27.11 5.60 -11.58
CA PRO A 388 -28.28 6.31 -12.13
C PRO A 388 -29.12 6.94 -11.01
N ALA A 389 -29.66 8.14 -11.25
CA ALA A 389 -30.46 8.90 -10.27
C ALA A 389 -31.72 8.16 -9.74
N SER A 390 -32.14 7.06 -10.37
CA SER A 390 -33.23 6.20 -9.89
C SER A 390 -32.82 5.30 -8.71
N MET A 391 -31.52 5.08 -8.48
CA MET A 391 -30.97 4.21 -7.45
C MET A 391 -30.45 4.97 -6.21
N SER A 392 -30.36 6.31 -6.29
CA SER A 392 -29.85 7.17 -5.21
C SER A 392 -30.85 7.43 -4.07
N GLY A 393 -32.07 6.88 -4.15
CA GLY A 393 -33.17 7.16 -3.21
C GLY A 393 -33.55 6.02 -2.26
N ILE A 394 -32.81 4.90 -2.24
CA ILE A 394 -33.02 3.84 -1.24
C ILE A 394 -32.04 4.11 -0.10
N GLU A 395 -32.59 4.58 1.02
CA GLU A 395 -31.88 5.05 2.21
C GLU A 395 -30.73 4.14 2.66
N GLU A 396 -29.73 4.78 3.25
CA GLU A 396 -28.59 4.19 3.96
C GLU A 396 -29.07 3.26 5.08
N GLN A 397 -29.28 1.98 4.77
CA GLN A 397 -28.98 0.95 5.75
C GLN A 397 -27.47 0.78 5.75
N GLU A 398 -26.80 1.40 6.72
CA GLU A 398 -25.52 0.91 7.20
C GLU A 398 -25.69 -0.59 7.44
N ILE A 399 -25.15 -1.40 6.51
CA ILE A 399 -24.97 -2.81 6.74
C ILE A 399 -23.85 -2.88 7.77
N GLU A 400 -24.21 -2.82 9.06
CA GLU A 400 -23.40 -3.45 10.09
C GLU A 400 -23.12 -4.86 9.59
N ASP A 401 -21.84 -5.17 9.38
CA ASP A 401 -21.36 -6.50 9.02
C ASP A 401 -22.02 -7.53 9.94
N VAL A 402 -23.08 -8.19 9.45
CA VAL A 402 -23.66 -9.34 10.11
C VAL A 402 -22.60 -10.43 9.98
N ALA A 403 -21.70 -10.47 10.97
CA ALA A 403 -20.82 -11.59 11.19
C ALA A 403 -21.67 -12.85 11.05
N ALA A 404 -21.31 -13.72 10.11
CA ALA A 404 -21.99 -14.98 9.88
C ALA A 404 -22.03 -15.77 11.20
N VAL A 405 -23.18 -15.70 11.89
CA VAL A 405 -23.43 -16.48 13.10
C VAL A 405 -23.65 -17.92 12.63
N ILE A 406 -22.74 -18.79 13.04
CA ILE A 406 -22.89 -20.23 12.90
C ILE A 406 -24.13 -20.64 13.70
N PRO A 407 -25.15 -21.26 13.09
CA PRO A 407 -26.31 -21.76 13.83
C PRO A 407 -25.85 -22.71 14.94
N GLY A 408 -26.11 -22.35 16.21
CA GLY A 408 -25.82 -23.19 17.37
C GLY A 408 -24.77 -22.67 18.37
N MET A 409 -24.17 -21.50 18.14
CA MET A 409 -23.27 -20.88 19.14
C MET A 409 -23.52 -19.37 19.22
N GLY A 410 -24.56 -18.99 19.96
CA GLY A 410 -24.84 -17.60 20.33
C GLY A 410 -24.38 -17.32 21.77
N PRO A 411 -23.90 -16.09 22.09
CA PRO A 411 -23.69 -15.69 23.47
C PRO A 411 -25.05 -15.56 24.17
N GLU A 412 -25.23 -16.31 25.25
CA GLU A 412 -26.37 -16.18 26.14
C GLU A 412 -26.34 -14.82 26.85
N ASP A 413 -27.54 -14.35 27.23
CA ASP A 413 -27.84 -13.14 28.01
C ASP A 413 -27.92 -11.78 27.28
N LYS A 414 -29.05 -11.57 26.60
CA LYS A 414 -29.76 -10.29 26.64
C LYS A 414 -31.17 -10.52 27.16
N VAL A 415 -31.44 -10.09 28.39
CA VAL A 415 -32.81 -9.94 28.89
C VAL A 415 -33.38 -8.66 28.29
N GLU A 416 -34.24 -8.78 27.29
CA GLU A 416 -35.03 -7.66 26.78
C GLU A 416 -36.24 -7.43 27.70
N ILE A 417 -36.32 -6.25 28.31
CA ILE A 417 -37.52 -5.77 28.98
C ILE A 417 -38.47 -5.28 27.90
N VAL A 418 -39.48 -6.09 27.58
CA VAL A 418 -40.55 -5.75 26.65
C VAL A 418 -41.55 -4.81 27.34
N ASN A 419 -41.44 -3.51 27.09
CA ASN A 419 -42.54 -2.57 27.33
C ASN A 419 -43.42 -2.52 26.08
N ASN A 420 -44.48 -3.32 26.07
CA ASN A 420 -45.51 -3.31 25.03
C ASN A 420 -46.44 -2.09 25.19
N THR A 421 -46.30 -1.08 24.34
CA THR A 421 -47.41 -0.20 23.95
C THR A 421 -47.15 0.42 22.57
N SER A 422 -47.58 -0.28 21.51
CA SER A 422 -47.89 0.33 20.21
C SER A 422 -49.28 -0.17 19.77
N PRO A 423 -50.22 0.71 19.40
CA PRO A 423 -51.59 0.29 19.09
C PRO A 423 -51.72 -0.19 17.64
N LEU A 424 -52.52 -1.25 17.44
CA LEU A 424 -53.03 -1.66 16.14
C LEU A 424 -54.04 -0.63 15.58
N PRO A 425 -54.23 -0.55 14.25
CA PRO A 425 -55.10 0.44 13.64
C PRO A 425 -56.58 0.02 13.76
N GLY A 426 -57.45 0.94 14.23
CA GLY A 426 -58.89 0.82 14.00
C GLY A 426 -59.86 0.93 15.18
N LEU A 427 -59.56 1.63 16.27
CA LEU A 427 -60.60 2.00 17.26
C LEU A 427 -60.42 3.44 17.79
N ALA A 428 -61.54 4.17 17.81
CA ALA A 428 -61.67 5.56 18.26
C ALA A 428 -61.43 5.69 19.78
N SER A 429 -60.60 6.66 20.18
CA SER A 429 -60.35 6.98 21.59
C SER A 429 -61.39 7.93 22.15
N GLY A 430 -62.28 7.42 23.00
CA GLY A 430 -63.05 8.22 23.95
C GLY A 430 -62.16 8.65 25.12
N ALA A 431 -62.26 9.92 25.48
CA ALA A 431 -61.55 10.56 26.58
C ALA A 431 -61.86 9.88 27.94
N ILE A 432 -60.84 9.76 28.79
CA ILE A 432 -60.98 9.48 30.23
C ILE A 432 -60.75 10.82 30.96
N PRO A 433 -61.80 11.44 31.56
CA PRO A 433 -61.70 12.71 32.27
C PRO A 433 -61.12 12.54 33.68
N GLY A 434 -60.31 13.53 34.13
CA GLY A 434 -60.07 13.75 35.57
C GLY A 434 -58.61 13.74 36.04
N LEU A 435 -57.73 14.52 35.43
CA LEU A 435 -56.51 14.97 36.11
C LEU A 435 -56.12 16.36 35.60
N GLU A 436 -56.73 17.37 36.20
CA GLU A 436 -56.33 18.77 36.09
C GLU A 436 -55.24 19.09 37.13
N ASP A 437 -54.36 20.00 36.72
CA ASP A 437 -53.47 20.84 37.54
C ASP A 437 -52.18 20.22 38.13
N ILE A 438 -51.04 20.57 37.51
CA ILE A 438 -50.00 21.42 38.13
C ILE A 438 -49.02 21.90 37.05
N GLU A 439 -48.71 23.20 37.19
CA GLU A 439 -48.15 24.14 36.24
C GLU A 439 -46.70 23.90 35.77
N MET A 440 -46.44 24.46 34.60
CA MET A 440 -45.12 24.73 34.04
C MET A 440 -44.35 25.77 34.87
N ILE A 441 -43.09 25.48 35.18
CA ILE A 441 -42.07 26.51 35.46
C ILE A 441 -40.95 26.37 34.42
N THR A 442 -40.83 27.41 33.62
CA THR A 442 -39.73 27.74 32.72
C THR A 442 -38.49 28.12 33.52
N GLU A 443 -37.31 27.63 33.13
CA GLU A 443 -36.05 28.39 33.26
C GLU A 443 -35.01 27.95 32.22
N ASP A 444 -34.61 28.90 31.39
CA ASP A 444 -33.48 28.85 30.46
C ASP A 444 -32.14 28.84 31.21
N LYS A 445 -31.18 28.03 30.74
CA LYS A 445 -29.81 28.44 30.30
C LYS A 445 -28.82 27.28 30.27
N ASN A 446 -28.14 27.18 29.12
CA ASN A 446 -26.74 26.79 28.93
C ASN A 446 -26.14 25.72 29.87
N LYS A 447 -25.95 24.50 29.36
CA LYS A 447 -24.86 23.64 29.83
C LYS A 447 -24.14 22.94 28.69
N ALA A 448 -22.82 23.10 28.74
CA ALA A 448 -21.82 22.56 27.85
C ALA A 448 -21.97 21.06 27.60
N GLN A 449 -21.62 20.63 26.38
CA GLN A 449 -21.38 19.23 26.03
C GLN A 449 -20.40 18.62 27.04
N SER A 450 -20.89 17.77 27.92
CA SER A 450 -20.07 16.95 28.79
C SER A 450 -19.38 15.90 27.92
N LYS A 451 -18.04 15.90 27.95
CA LYS A 451 -17.22 14.81 27.40
C LYS A 451 -17.66 13.50 28.07
N LYS A 452 -18.21 12.57 27.28
CA LYS A 452 -18.47 11.19 27.73
C LYS A 452 -17.12 10.53 28.03
N VAL A 453 -16.78 10.40 29.30
CA VAL A 453 -15.72 9.51 29.76
C VAL A 453 -16.25 8.08 29.62
N PRO A 454 -15.52 7.14 28.99
CA PRO A 454 -16.00 5.76 28.88
C PRO A 454 -16.11 5.15 30.28
N TYR A 455 -17.29 4.60 30.60
CA TYR A 455 -17.55 3.90 31.84
C TYR A 455 -16.69 2.62 31.89
N SER A 456 -15.62 2.61 32.69
CA SER A 456 -14.86 1.39 32.95
C SER A 456 -15.64 0.54 33.96
N LYS A 457 -15.94 -0.70 33.59
CA LYS A 457 -16.58 -1.68 34.48
C LYS A 457 -15.75 -1.81 35.77
N PRO A 458 -16.38 -1.91 36.95
CA PRO A 458 -15.66 -2.08 38.20
C PRO A 458 -14.88 -3.40 38.20
N ILE A 459 -13.70 -3.37 38.79
CA ILE A 459 -12.77 -4.50 38.88
C ILE A 459 -13.47 -5.66 39.61
N PRO A 460 -13.38 -6.91 39.12
CA PRO A 460 -13.95 -8.06 39.80
C PRO A 460 -13.40 -8.17 41.22
N LYS A 461 -14.26 -8.34 42.23
CA LYS A 461 -13.88 -8.42 43.65
C LYS A 461 -12.79 -9.46 43.94
N ASN A 462 -12.78 -10.56 43.19
CA ASN A 462 -11.77 -11.61 43.33
C ASN A 462 -10.38 -11.16 42.85
N PHE A 463 -10.31 -10.30 41.82
CA PHE A 463 -9.05 -9.73 41.34
C PHE A 463 -8.52 -8.66 42.31
N GLN A 464 -9.40 -7.84 42.86
CA GLN A 464 -9.04 -6.84 43.87
C GLN A 464 -8.56 -7.49 45.19
N ALA A 465 -9.14 -8.64 45.56
CA ALA A 465 -8.70 -9.42 46.71
C ALA A 465 -7.28 -9.98 46.51
N HIS A 466 -7.00 -10.59 45.35
CA HIS A 466 -5.66 -11.09 45.02
C HIS A 466 -4.59 -9.99 44.95
N TRP A 467 -4.95 -8.80 44.44
CA TRP A 467 -4.05 -7.65 44.36
C TRP A 467 -3.74 -7.05 45.74
N ASN A 468 -4.72 -7.03 46.64
CA ASN A 468 -4.52 -6.57 48.02
C ASN A 468 -3.73 -7.57 48.87
N ASP A 469 -3.79 -8.86 48.57
CA ASP A 469 -2.95 -9.89 49.21
C ASP A 469 -1.48 -9.82 48.76
N THR A 470 -1.22 -9.35 47.55
CA THR A 470 0.18 -9.13 47.09
C THR A 470 0.81 -7.87 47.68
N GLY A 471 0.01 -6.96 48.25
CA GLY A 471 0.44 -5.68 48.81
C GLY A 471 0.77 -5.69 50.31
N LYS A 472 0.78 -6.86 50.96
CA LYS A 472 1.14 -7.03 52.39
C LYS A 472 2.35 -7.96 52.58
N LEU A 473 3.48 -7.58 51.98
CA LEU A 473 4.78 -8.07 52.42
C LEU A 473 5.57 -6.85 52.88
N ASP A 474 5.71 -6.77 54.20
CA ASP A 474 6.41 -5.74 54.96
C ASP A 474 7.91 -5.72 54.62
N ASP A 475 8.52 -4.53 54.66
CA ASP A 475 9.97 -4.36 54.87
C ASP A 475 10.39 -5.12 56.14
N PRO A 476 11.54 -5.82 56.12
CA PRO A 476 12.60 -5.36 57.02
C PRO A 476 14.04 -5.55 56.50
N ASP A 477 14.89 -4.68 57.03
CA ASP A 477 16.36 -4.73 57.05
C ASP A 477 16.96 -6.08 57.51
N GLU A 478 18.18 -6.30 57.03
CA GLU A 478 19.27 -7.21 57.46
C GLU A 478 19.01 -8.73 57.72
N ASP A 479 19.87 -9.52 57.05
CA ASP A 479 20.24 -10.92 57.32
C ASP A 479 19.20 -12.04 57.06
N SER A 480 19.00 -12.36 55.78
CA SER A 480 18.91 -13.77 55.35
C SER A 480 19.18 -13.93 53.85
N LYS A 481 20.12 -14.81 53.51
CA LYS A 481 20.36 -15.29 52.15
C LYS A 481 19.25 -16.27 51.80
N ASP A 482 18.38 -15.91 50.84
CA ASP A 482 17.81 -16.80 49.82
C ASP A 482 16.87 -15.99 48.92
N GLY A 483 17.39 -15.54 47.78
CA GLY A 483 16.62 -14.84 46.75
C GLY A 483 15.79 -15.80 45.91
N ILE A 484 14.55 -15.43 45.62
CA ILE A 484 13.62 -16.22 44.80
C ILE A 484 14.03 -16.12 43.32
N ASP A 485 14.35 -17.25 42.69
CA ASP A 485 14.79 -17.32 41.29
C ASP A 485 13.59 -17.16 40.31
N PRO A 486 13.54 -16.08 39.51
CA PRO A 486 12.43 -15.83 38.56
C PRO A 486 12.32 -16.88 37.44
N ILE A 487 13.37 -17.68 37.23
CA ILE A 487 13.41 -18.78 36.25
C ILE A 487 12.60 -19.98 36.73
N ALA A 488 12.55 -20.23 38.05
CA ALA A 488 11.79 -21.34 38.62
C ALA A 488 10.27 -21.12 38.47
N ILE A 489 9.83 -19.87 38.62
CA ILE A 489 8.42 -19.48 38.43
C ILE A 489 8.01 -19.62 36.96
N LEU A 490 8.89 -19.26 36.02
CA LEU A 490 8.64 -19.40 34.58
C LEU A 490 8.50 -20.87 34.17
N ASN A 491 9.34 -21.76 34.70
CA ASN A 491 9.28 -23.20 34.41
C ASN A 491 8.00 -23.84 34.98
N HIS A 492 7.59 -23.47 36.18
CA HIS A 492 6.36 -23.96 36.80
C HIS A 492 5.09 -23.52 36.03
N LEU A 493 5.13 -22.37 35.36
CA LEU A 493 4.05 -21.88 34.50
C LEU A 493 3.97 -22.60 33.14
N ILE A 494 5.12 -23.07 32.64
CA ILE A 494 5.23 -23.82 31.38
C ILE A 494 4.76 -25.28 31.57
N GLU A 495 5.07 -25.89 32.73
CA GLU A 495 4.70 -27.29 33.06
C GLU A 495 3.18 -27.51 33.20
N GLN A 496 2.39 -26.45 33.45
CA GLN A 496 0.93 -26.56 33.62
C GLN A 496 0.14 -26.50 32.30
N GLN A 497 0.78 -26.27 31.15
CA GLN A 497 0.09 -26.29 29.86
C GLN A 497 0.07 -27.71 29.25
N PRO A 498 -1.12 -28.30 28.99
CA PRO A 498 -1.20 -29.62 28.39
C PRO A 498 -0.66 -29.61 26.95
N GLY A 499 0.36 -30.42 26.70
CA GLY A 499 1.00 -30.57 25.38
C GLY A 499 2.37 -29.91 25.22
N VAL A 500 2.89 -29.21 26.24
CA VAL A 500 4.23 -28.60 26.21
C VAL A 500 5.25 -29.55 26.85
N LYS A 501 6.23 -30.01 26.06
CA LYS A 501 7.42 -30.73 26.57
C LYS A 501 8.58 -29.75 26.69
N LEU A 502 9.33 -29.81 27.79
CA LEU A 502 10.53 -29.01 27.97
C LEU A 502 11.61 -29.45 26.96
N VAL A 503 12.46 -28.53 26.53
CA VAL A 503 13.55 -28.80 25.56
C VAL A 503 14.50 -29.90 26.05
N LYS A 504 14.58 -30.11 27.37
CA LYS A 504 15.36 -31.19 28.00
C LYS A 504 14.74 -32.59 27.83
N ASP A 505 13.45 -32.66 27.53
CA ASP A 505 12.69 -33.91 27.37
C ASP A 505 12.44 -34.28 25.89
N LEU A 506 13.07 -33.53 24.97
CA LEU A 506 13.01 -33.76 23.53
C LEU A 506 14.21 -34.62 23.10
N GLU A 507 13.94 -35.83 22.63
CA GLU A 507 14.94 -36.69 22.02
C GLU A 507 15.23 -36.23 20.58
N PRO A 508 16.48 -35.92 20.21
CA PRO A 508 16.82 -35.47 18.87
C PRO A 508 16.75 -36.63 17.87
N GLU A 509 15.90 -36.51 16.84
CA GLU A 509 15.71 -37.57 15.82
C GLU A 509 16.71 -37.49 14.66
N ALA A 510 17.24 -36.28 14.36
CA ALA A 510 18.17 -36.07 13.26
C ALA A 510 19.12 -34.90 13.51
N LEU A 511 20.34 -35.03 13.01
CA LEU A 511 21.41 -34.04 13.11
C LEU A 511 21.86 -33.63 11.70
N TYR A 512 21.89 -32.33 11.40
CA TYR A 512 22.31 -31.82 10.10
C TYR A 512 23.69 -31.17 10.19
N ILE A 513 24.69 -31.76 9.54
CA ILE A 513 26.09 -31.30 9.58
C ILE A 513 26.69 -31.36 8.17
N TYR A 514 27.37 -30.28 7.75
CA TYR A 514 28.07 -30.15 6.45
C TYR A 514 27.25 -30.61 5.23
N GLY A 515 25.94 -30.32 5.22
CA GLY A 515 25.06 -30.65 4.10
C GLY A 515 24.54 -32.09 4.08
N LYS A 516 24.83 -32.91 5.12
CA LYS A 516 24.30 -34.27 5.28
C LYS A 516 23.39 -34.36 6.51
N VAL A 517 22.29 -35.09 6.37
CA VAL A 517 21.37 -35.44 7.47
C VAL A 517 21.80 -36.79 8.04
N LEU A 518 22.14 -36.83 9.32
CA LEU A 518 22.36 -38.06 10.07
C LEU A 518 21.12 -38.35 10.92
N LYS A 519 20.57 -39.56 10.80
CA LYS A 519 19.50 -40.03 11.69
C LYS A 519 20.12 -40.46 13.01
N VAL A 520 19.54 -40.00 14.12
CA VAL A 520 20.01 -40.33 15.48
C VAL A 520 19.03 -41.32 16.08
N GLU A 521 19.51 -42.51 16.44
CA GLU A 521 18.68 -43.51 17.10
C GLU A 521 18.51 -43.18 18.60
N PRO A 522 17.29 -43.32 19.16
CA PRO A 522 17.04 -43.09 20.58
C PRO A 522 17.92 -43.99 21.46
N GLY A 523 18.62 -43.40 22.43
CA GLY A 523 19.55 -44.12 23.33
C GLY A 523 20.96 -44.36 22.77
N SER A 524 21.28 -43.89 21.56
CA SER A 524 22.65 -43.91 21.03
C SER A 524 23.59 -42.97 21.81
N THR A 525 24.90 -43.23 21.72
CA THR A 525 25.92 -42.35 22.31
C THR A 525 25.85 -40.93 21.75
N LEU A 526 25.43 -40.77 20.49
CA LEU A 526 25.21 -39.49 19.84
C LEU A 526 24.00 -38.72 20.42
N ALA A 527 22.88 -39.39 20.69
CA ALA A 527 21.71 -38.78 21.34
C ALA A 527 22.04 -38.22 22.74
N ALA A 528 22.81 -38.96 23.54
CA ALA A 528 23.23 -38.51 24.86
C ALA A 528 24.12 -37.25 24.80
N ILE A 529 25.04 -37.18 23.83
CA ILE A 529 25.94 -36.03 23.67
C ILE A 529 25.18 -34.77 23.19
N ILE A 530 24.18 -34.93 22.32
CA ILE A 530 23.34 -33.81 21.87
C ILE A 530 22.54 -33.23 23.06
N ALA A 531 22.04 -34.08 23.95
CA ALA A 531 21.33 -33.65 25.15
C ALA A 531 22.21 -32.85 26.13
N GLU A 532 23.53 -33.10 26.14
CA GLU A 532 24.49 -32.36 26.97
C GLU A 532 24.86 -30.96 26.42
N GLY A 533 24.39 -30.59 25.23
CA GLY A 533 24.51 -29.25 24.66
C GLY A 533 25.67 -29.04 23.67
N GLY A 534 25.58 -27.96 22.90
CA GLY A 534 26.42 -27.72 21.70
C GLY A 534 27.93 -27.59 21.97
N GLU A 535 28.35 -27.05 23.11
CA GLU A 535 29.79 -26.89 23.43
C GLU A 535 30.49 -28.23 23.66
N LYS A 536 29.82 -29.16 24.33
CA LYS A 536 30.35 -30.51 24.54
C LYS A 536 30.35 -31.32 23.26
N LEU A 537 29.30 -31.21 22.43
CA LEU A 537 29.26 -31.83 21.11
C LEU A 537 30.47 -31.43 20.26
N MET A 538 30.84 -30.14 20.24
CA MET A 538 32.04 -29.66 19.54
C MET A 538 33.35 -30.22 20.12
N LYS A 539 33.43 -30.42 21.44
CA LYS A 539 34.60 -31.01 22.10
C LYS A 539 34.76 -32.50 21.77
N TYR A 540 33.66 -33.24 21.66
CA TYR A 540 33.65 -34.64 21.22
C TYR A 540 33.90 -34.79 19.72
N LEU A 541 33.48 -33.81 18.93
CA LEU A 541 33.76 -33.74 17.49
C LEU A 541 35.28 -33.62 17.23
N ASN A 542 35.97 -32.80 18.01
CA ASN A 542 37.42 -32.61 17.92
C ASN A 542 38.25 -33.79 18.47
N SER A 543 37.68 -34.64 19.33
CA SER A 543 38.39 -35.79 19.90
C SER A 543 38.28 -37.06 19.06
N GLY A 544 37.42 -37.08 18.02
CA GLY A 544 37.27 -38.21 17.09
C GLY A 544 36.72 -39.49 17.73
N ALA A 545 36.15 -39.41 18.93
CA ALA A 545 35.75 -40.57 19.73
C ALA A 545 34.45 -41.24 19.28
N VAL A 546 33.65 -40.58 18.43
CA VAL A 546 32.35 -41.08 17.96
C VAL A 546 32.48 -41.67 16.56
N LYS A 547 32.29 -43.00 16.44
CA LYS A 547 32.45 -43.73 15.17
C LYS A 547 31.48 -43.25 14.08
N GLU A 548 30.26 -42.84 14.46
CA GLU A 548 29.18 -42.44 13.55
C GLU A 548 29.42 -41.10 12.84
N LEU A 549 30.26 -40.22 13.42
CA LEU A 549 30.58 -38.90 12.86
C LEU A 549 31.87 -38.90 12.02
N ARG A 550 32.64 -39.99 12.05
CA ARG A 550 33.97 -40.09 11.44
C ARG A 550 33.97 -40.07 9.91
N ASP A 551 32.86 -40.48 9.29
CA ASP A 551 32.69 -40.54 7.83
C ASP A 551 32.09 -39.24 7.22
N VAL A 552 31.67 -38.29 8.06
CA VAL A 552 30.99 -37.05 7.65
C VAL A 552 31.89 -35.82 7.81
N ILE A 553 32.93 -35.93 8.63
CA ILE A 553 33.90 -34.86 8.89
C ILE A 553 35.19 -35.18 8.12
N PRO A 554 35.74 -34.23 7.33
CA PRO A 554 37.03 -34.41 6.64
C PRO A 554 38.22 -34.65 7.56
#